data_AF-A0A7V2U8A0-F1
#
_entry.id   AF-A0A7V2U8A0-F1
#
_cell.length_a   1.000
_cell.length_b   1.000
_cell.length_c   1.000
_cell.angle_alpha   90.00
_cell.angle_beta   90.00
_cell.angle_gamma   90.00
#
_symmetry.space_group_name_H-M   'P 1'
#
loop_
_entity.id
_entity.type
_entity.pdbx_description
1 polymer ?
#
loop_
_entity_poly.entity_id
_entity_poly.type
_entity_poly.pdbx_seq_one_letter_code
_entity_poly.pdbx_strand_id
1 'polypeptide(L)'
;MQIEMWDIERIKEYQQNPRLIGEQAVDAVAASIKQFGFKVPVIVDADGVLIAGHTRVRAARKLGLKEVPVIRAGDLTPEQVRAFRIADNKLHELATWDMELLPIELSELRGMDVDLELLGFSSAELEKMLGAMGTEGLTDPDAIPEPPDEAITRPGDLWVLGNHRLLCGDSGKAEDVDRLLDGATVQLVNTDPPYNVGVASRSNNAIAASGDRPIGQQGMDIAIRGETHATTGKLRPKDRPLVNDFISDEEFARLLRLWFGNIQRVLEPGRAFYIWGGYSNIWNYPNALRESQLYFSQMIIWVKEHPVLTRKDFMGNHEWCQPPDTRVLTP
;
A
#
# COMPACT_ATOMS: atom_id res chain seq x y z
N MET A 1 -24.44 42.93 -10.92
CA MET A 1 -23.61 42.05 -11.77
C MET A 1 -24.56 41.29 -12.70
N GLN A 2 -24.41 41.44 -14.01
CA GLN A 2 -25.23 40.77 -15.03
C GLN A 2 -24.35 39.80 -15.82
N ILE A 3 -24.87 38.60 -16.08
CA ILE A 3 -24.19 37.57 -16.88
C ILE A 3 -24.83 37.56 -18.27
N GLU A 4 -24.02 37.60 -19.31
CA GLU A 4 -24.43 37.55 -20.71
C GLU A 4 -23.71 36.40 -21.42
N MET A 5 -24.38 35.76 -22.40
CA MET A 5 -23.72 34.80 -23.28
C MET A 5 -23.09 35.56 -24.44
N TRP A 6 -21.77 35.41 -24.61
CA TRP A 6 -21.04 36.03 -25.71
C TRP A 6 -20.43 34.96 -26.61
N ASP A 7 -20.39 35.24 -27.92
CA ASP A 7 -19.56 34.50 -28.87
C ASP A 7 -18.11 34.50 -28.39
N ILE A 8 -17.50 33.32 -28.31
CA ILE A 8 -16.15 33.13 -27.79
C ILE A 8 -15.08 33.85 -28.65
N GLU A 9 -15.36 34.08 -29.94
CA GLU A 9 -14.46 34.80 -30.85
C GLU A 9 -14.42 36.31 -30.55
N ARG A 10 -15.42 36.84 -29.83
CA ARG A 10 -15.41 38.22 -29.35
C ARG A 10 -14.40 38.44 -28.21
N ILE A 11 -14.00 37.37 -27.52
CA ILE A 11 -13.19 37.45 -26.30
C ILE A 11 -11.70 37.50 -26.64
N LYS A 12 -11.05 38.59 -26.25
CA LYS A 12 -9.62 38.83 -26.50
C LYS A 12 -8.78 38.39 -25.30
N GLU A 13 -7.75 37.58 -25.53
CA GLU A 13 -6.80 37.23 -24.49
C GLU A 13 -5.93 38.43 -24.10
N TYR A 14 -5.63 38.56 -22.80
CA TYR A 14 -4.70 39.57 -22.32
C TYR A 14 -3.26 39.12 -22.57
N GLN A 15 -2.56 39.82 -23.47
CA GLN A 15 -1.21 39.46 -23.94
C GLN A 15 -0.14 39.48 -22.83
N GLN A 16 -0.33 40.28 -21.78
CA GLN A 16 0.63 40.43 -20.68
C GLN A 16 0.19 39.67 -19.42
N ASN A 17 -0.52 38.55 -19.57
CA ASN A 17 -0.91 37.72 -18.43
C ASN A 17 0.36 37.11 -17.79
N PRO A 18 0.69 37.45 -16.53
CA PRO A 18 1.88 36.93 -15.86
C PRO A 18 1.77 35.45 -15.50
N ARG A 19 0.56 34.87 -15.54
CA ARG A 19 0.32 33.47 -15.21
C ARG A 19 0.54 32.57 -16.42
N LEU A 20 1.46 31.63 -16.29
CA LEU A 20 1.65 30.56 -17.27
C LEU A 20 0.51 29.54 -17.14
N ILE A 21 -0.15 29.23 -18.26
CA ILE A 21 -1.25 28.26 -18.31
C ILE A 21 -0.75 27.07 -19.12
N GLY A 22 -0.39 25.98 -18.44
CA GLY A 22 0.00 24.71 -19.06
C GLY A 22 -1.20 23.92 -19.58
N GLU A 23 -0.95 22.97 -20.47
CA GLU A 23 -2.00 22.13 -21.08
C GLU A 23 -2.79 21.33 -20.04
N GLN A 24 -2.12 20.78 -19.01
CA GLN A 24 -2.78 20.03 -17.94
C GLN A 24 -3.89 20.85 -17.24
N ALA A 25 -3.65 22.14 -17.01
CA ALA A 25 -4.64 23.03 -16.40
C ALA A 25 -5.83 23.29 -17.33
N VAL A 26 -5.58 23.40 -18.64
CA VAL A 26 -6.64 23.53 -19.64
C VAL A 26 -7.50 22.26 -19.67
N ASP A 27 -6.86 21.09 -19.56
CA ASP A 27 -7.52 19.79 -19.66
C ASP A 27 -8.40 19.50 -18.46
N ALA A 28 -7.91 19.77 -17.25
CA ALA A 28 -8.70 19.68 -16.02
C ALA A 28 -9.94 20.59 -16.09
N VAL A 29 -9.78 21.84 -16.54
CA VAL A 29 -10.91 22.77 -16.67
C VAL A 29 -11.86 22.35 -17.78
N ALA A 30 -11.37 21.77 -18.89
CA ALA A 30 -12.22 21.25 -19.96
C ALA A 30 -13.05 20.05 -19.49
N ALA A 31 -12.46 19.14 -18.71
CA ALA A 31 -13.17 18.02 -18.10
C ALA A 31 -14.27 18.53 -17.14
N SER A 32 -13.94 19.49 -16.29
CA SER A 32 -14.90 20.14 -15.38
C SER A 32 -16.06 20.80 -16.13
N ILE A 33 -15.79 21.56 -17.20
CA ILE A 33 -16.84 22.18 -18.03
C ILE A 33 -17.71 21.13 -18.71
N LYS A 34 -17.13 20.01 -19.19
CA LYS A 34 -17.90 18.94 -19.84
C LYS A 34 -18.86 18.26 -18.85
N GLN A 35 -18.42 18.06 -17.61
CA GLN A 35 -19.20 17.37 -16.58
C GLN A 35 -20.25 18.27 -15.94
N PHE A 36 -19.83 19.45 -15.47
CA PHE A 36 -20.67 20.32 -14.67
C PHE A 36 -21.29 21.46 -15.48
N GLY A 37 -20.84 21.69 -16.72
CA GLY A 37 -21.17 22.88 -17.49
C GLY A 37 -20.34 24.09 -17.06
N PHE A 38 -20.51 25.21 -17.77
CA PHE A 38 -19.76 26.44 -17.52
C PHE A 38 -20.36 27.21 -16.33
N LYS A 39 -20.08 26.77 -15.10
CA LYS A 39 -20.73 27.29 -13.88
C LYS A 39 -20.21 28.63 -13.39
N VAL A 40 -18.96 28.97 -13.67
CA VAL A 40 -18.36 30.24 -13.28
C VAL A 40 -18.13 31.07 -14.55
N PRO A 41 -18.71 32.27 -14.71
CA PRO A 41 -18.51 33.12 -15.89
C PRO A 41 -17.12 33.75 -15.94
N VAL A 42 -16.66 34.09 -17.14
CA VAL A 42 -15.41 34.84 -17.34
C VAL A 42 -15.65 36.34 -17.18
N ILE A 43 -14.61 37.09 -16.83
CA ILE A 43 -14.73 38.54 -16.63
C ILE A 43 -13.92 39.25 -17.71
N VAL A 44 -14.53 40.20 -18.39
CA VAL A 44 -13.89 41.02 -19.44
C VAL A 44 -14.04 42.52 -19.14
N ASP A 45 -13.13 43.33 -19.66
CA ASP A 45 -13.24 44.78 -19.62
C ASP A 45 -14.22 45.31 -20.69
N ALA A 46 -14.33 46.64 -20.78
CA ALA A 46 -15.23 47.30 -21.72
C ALA A 46 -14.98 46.91 -23.19
N ASP A 47 -13.75 46.55 -23.55
CA ASP A 47 -13.29 46.24 -24.91
C ASP A 47 -13.28 44.73 -25.22
N GLY A 48 -13.73 43.91 -24.26
CA GLY A 48 -13.80 42.45 -24.38
C GLY A 48 -12.46 41.74 -24.10
N VAL A 49 -11.50 42.43 -23.48
CA VAL A 49 -10.23 41.80 -23.08
C VAL A 49 -10.40 41.11 -21.73
N LEU A 50 -9.92 39.88 -21.63
CA LEU A 50 -10.04 39.08 -20.42
C LEU A 50 -9.38 39.77 -19.21
N ILE A 51 -10.11 39.76 -18.11
CA ILE A 51 -9.65 40.12 -16.78
C ILE A 51 -9.44 38.84 -15.96
N ALA A 52 -10.43 37.95 -15.93
CA ALA A 52 -10.37 36.68 -15.20
C ALA A 52 -10.97 35.52 -16.02
N GLY A 53 -10.47 34.30 -15.80
CA GLY A 53 -10.97 33.10 -16.48
C GLY A 53 -10.24 32.70 -17.78
N HIS A 54 -8.97 33.09 -17.95
CA HIS A 54 -8.16 32.73 -19.13
C HIS A 54 -8.14 31.22 -19.41
N THR A 55 -7.91 30.38 -18.39
CA THR A 55 -7.92 28.91 -18.54
C THR A 55 -9.28 28.39 -19.00
N ARG A 56 -10.38 28.99 -18.53
CA ARG A 56 -11.75 28.62 -18.93
C ARG A 56 -12.04 28.95 -20.40
N VAL A 57 -11.57 30.10 -20.90
CA VAL A 57 -11.70 30.42 -22.34
C VAL A 57 -10.88 29.46 -23.20
N ARG A 58 -9.65 29.12 -22.79
CA ARG A 58 -8.85 28.12 -23.52
C ARG A 58 -9.50 26.74 -23.51
N ALA A 59 -10.03 26.31 -22.37
CA ALA A 59 -10.77 25.05 -22.25
C ALA A 59 -12.03 25.05 -23.12
N ALA A 60 -12.81 26.14 -23.12
CA ALA A 60 -13.99 26.27 -23.97
C ALA A 60 -13.65 26.23 -25.47
N ARG A 61 -12.55 26.87 -25.89
CA ARG A 61 -12.02 26.75 -27.26
C ARG A 61 -11.63 25.30 -27.58
N LYS A 62 -10.94 24.61 -26.67
CA LYS A 62 -10.57 23.19 -26.82
C LYS A 62 -11.81 22.30 -26.98
N LEU A 63 -12.89 22.61 -26.27
CA LEU A 63 -14.17 21.91 -26.35
C LEU A 63 -15.03 22.29 -27.57
N GLY A 64 -14.63 23.32 -28.34
CA GLY A 64 -15.38 23.79 -29.51
C GLY A 64 -16.67 24.55 -29.17
N LEU A 65 -16.78 25.11 -27.95
CA LEU A 65 -17.94 25.91 -27.55
C LEU A 65 -18.01 27.21 -28.37
N LYS A 66 -19.22 27.58 -28.81
CA LYS A 66 -19.47 28.81 -29.57
C LYS A 66 -19.71 30.03 -28.69
N GLU A 67 -20.33 29.83 -27.54
CA GLU A 67 -20.65 30.89 -26.60
C GLU A 67 -20.18 30.53 -25.20
N VAL A 68 -19.81 31.55 -24.42
CA VAL A 68 -19.45 31.40 -23.00
C VAL A 68 -20.15 32.48 -22.17
N PRO A 69 -20.44 32.20 -20.88
CA PRO A 69 -21.02 33.19 -19.98
C PRO A 69 -19.96 34.21 -19.53
N VAL A 70 -20.29 35.50 -19.67
CA VAL A 70 -19.40 36.64 -19.47
C VAL A 70 -20.03 37.63 -18.49
N ILE A 71 -19.21 38.16 -17.60
CA ILE A 71 -19.49 39.39 -16.83
C ILE A 71 -18.65 40.51 -17.41
N ARG A 72 -19.29 41.61 -17.79
CA ARG A 72 -18.60 42.81 -18.24
C ARG A 72 -18.32 43.75 -17.06
N ALA A 73 -17.06 43.97 -16.76
CA ALA A 73 -16.61 44.89 -15.71
C ALA A 73 -16.43 46.31 -16.27
N GLY A 74 -17.52 46.88 -16.82
CA GLY A 74 -17.51 48.21 -17.44
C GLY A 74 -17.43 49.37 -16.46
N ASP A 75 -17.57 49.09 -15.16
CA ASP A 75 -17.52 50.02 -14.04
C ASP A 75 -16.11 50.23 -13.47
N LEU A 76 -15.13 49.42 -13.89
CA LEU A 76 -13.75 49.50 -13.41
C LEU A 76 -12.89 50.44 -14.27
N THR A 77 -12.04 51.24 -13.62
CA THR A 77 -11.00 52.00 -14.34
C THR A 77 -9.91 51.08 -14.89
N PRO A 78 -9.12 51.51 -15.89
CA PRO A 78 -8.01 50.71 -16.43
C PRO A 78 -7.01 50.22 -15.36
N GLU A 79 -6.75 51.03 -14.35
CA GLU A 79 -5.88 50.70 -13.21
C GLU A 79 -6.50 49.62 -12.33
N GLN A 80 -7.81 49.72 -12.05
CA GLN A 80 -8.55 48.72 -11.29
C GLN A 80 -8.61 47.39 -12.04
N VAL A 81 -8.80 47.40 -13.37
CA VAL A 81 -8.74 46.20 -14.21
C VAL A 81 -7.37 45.51 -14.09
N ARG A 82 -6.28 46.28 -14.16
CA ARG A 82 -4.91 45.74 -13.99
C ARG A 82 -4.68 45.17 -12.60
N ALA A 83 -5.10 45.88 -11.56
CA ALA A 83 -4.99 45.41 -10.18
C ALA A 83 -5.80 44.12 -9.96
N PHE A 84 -7.02 44.05 -10.50
CA PHE A 84 -7.90 42.89 -10.36
C PHE A 84 -7.33 41.65 -11.06
N ARG A 85 -6.71 41.78 -12.24
CA ARG A 85 -6.01 40.66 -12.91
C ARG A 85 -4.95 40.00 -12.01
N ILE A 86 -4.24 40.80 -11.21
CA ILE A 86 -3.22 40.28 -10.28
C ILE A 86 -3.90 39.71 -9.03
N ALA A 87 -4.87 40.44 -8.47
CA ALA A 87 -5.57 40.04 -7.25
C ALA A 87 -6.29 38.69 -7.43
N ASP A 88 -7.05 38.50 -8.51
CA ASP A 88 -7.76 37.23 -8.80
C ASP A 88 -6.82 36.02 -8.77
N ASN A 89 -5.65 36.16 -9.41
CA ASN A 89 -4.63 35.11 -9.40
C ASN A 89 -4.01 34.89 -8.02
N LYS A 90 -3.64 35.97 -7.32
CA LYS A 90 -2.95 35.87 -6.03
C LYS A 90 -3.85 35.38 -4.90
N LEU A 91 -5.12 35.79 -4.90
CA LEU A 91 -6.08 35.41 -3.86
C LEU A 91 -6.34 33.90 -3.84
N HIS A 92 -6.27 33.23 -4.99
CA HIS A 92 -6.40 31.77 -5.06
C HIS A 92 -5.20 31.03 -4.42
N GLU A 93 -4.03 31.68 -4.30
CA GLU A 93 -2.84 31.11 -3.65
C GLU A 93 -2.86 31.28 -2.12
N LEU A 94 -3.75 32.14 -1.59
CA LEU A 94 -3.82 32.38 -0.14
C LEU A 94 -4.61 31.29 0.61
N ALA A 95 -5.48 30.58 -0.11
CA ALA A 95 -6.28 29.51 0.47
C ALA A 95 -5.51 28.19 0.42
N THR A 96 -5.52 27.46 1.53
CA THR A 96 -5.01 26.09 1.62
C THR A 96 -6.16 25.15 1.94
N TRP A 97 -6.03 23.88 1.56
CA TRP A 97 -6.99 22.85 1.95
C TRP A 97 -6.89 22.55 3.44
N ASP A 98 -8.04 22.28 4.06
CA ASP A 98 -8.09 21.63 5.36
C ASP A 98 -7.82 20.14 5.14
N MET A 99 -6.65 19.68 5.58
CA MET A 99 -6.19 18.32 5.33
C MET A 99 -6.84 17.28 6.26
N GLU A 100 -7.63 17.71 7.25
CA GLU A 100 -8.46 16.81 8.08
C GLU A 100 -9.83 16.60 7.44
N LEU A 101 -10.43 17.67 6.90
CA LEU A 101 -11.78 17.63 6.31
C LEU A 101 -11.79 17.16 4.85
N LEU A 102 -10.81 17.56 4.04
CA LEU A 102 -10.81 17.25 2.61
C LEU A 102 -10.81 15.73 2.32
N PRO A 103 -10.00 14.88 3.01
CA PRO A 103 -10.04 13.43 2.77
C PRO A 103 -11.39 12.79 3.08
N ILE A 104 -12.11 13.29 4.10
CA ILE A 104 -13.44 12.81 4.48
C ILE A 104 -14.40 13.07 3.33
N GLU A 105 -14.46 14.31 2.84
CA GLU A 105 -15.32 14.70 1.71
C GLU A 105 -14.97 13.89 0.44
N LEU A 106 -13.68 13.71 0.12
CA LEU A 106 -13.25 12.91 -1.04
C LEU A 106 -13.66 11.43 -0.90
N SER A 107 -13.60 10.87 0.30
CA SER A 107 -14.01 9.49 0.58
C SER A 107 -15.53 9.33 0.43
N GLU A 108 -16.30 10.30 0.92
CA GLU A 108 -17.76 10.31 0.75
C GLU A 108 -18.17 10.42 -0.72
N LEU A 109 -17.55 11.33 -1.48
CA LEU A 109 -17.77 11.45 -2.92
C LEU A 109 -17.43 10.16 -3.68
N ARG A 110 -16.34 9.48 -3.30
CA ARG A 110 -15.99 8.16 -3.85
C ARG A 110 -17.06 7.12 -3.55
N GLY A 111 -17.63 7.13 -2.35
CA GLY A 111 -18.74 6.25 -1.95
C GLY A 111 -20.05 6.53 -2.71
N MET A 112 -20.18 7.71 -3.33
CA MET A 112 -21.29 8.09 -4.20
C MET A 112 -21.03 7.84 -5.70
N ASP A 113 -19.99 7.06 -6.04
CA ASP A 113 -19.55 6.77 -7.41
C ASP A 113 -19.18 8.03 -8.23
N VAL A 114 -18.72 9.10 -7.56
CA VAL A 114 -18.19 10.29 -8.24
C VAL A 114 -16.75 10.03 -8.67
N ASP A 115 -16.45 10.29 -9.94
CA ASP A 115 -15.10 10.24 -10.48
C ASP A 115 -14.25 11.38 -9.91
N LEU A 116 -13.36 11.05 -8.97
CA LEU A 116 -12.50 12.01 -8.28
C LEU A 116 -11.43 12.62 -9.19
N GLU A 117 -11.08 11.98 -10.32
CA GLU A 117 -10.12 12.55 -11.28
C GLU A 117 -10.64 13.86 -11.90
N LEU A 118 -11.97 14.06 -11.89
CA LEU A 118 -12.62 15.28 -12.40
C LEU A 118 -12.49 16.49 -11.46
N LEU A 119 -12.04 16.28 -10.22
CA LEU A 119 -11.88 17.35 -9.22
C LEU A 119 -10.57 18.14 -9.40
N GLY A 120 -9.71 17.72 -10.35
CA GLY A 120 -8.45 18.38 -10.65
C GLY A 120 -7.28 17.94 -9.76
N PHE A 121 -7.47 16.90 -8.95
CA PHE A 121 -6.38 16.20 -8.26
C PHE A 121 -5.78 15.14 -9.17
N SER A 122 -4.46 15.01 -9.16
CA SER A 122 -3.77 13.87 -9.78
C SER A 122 -4.02 12.58 -8.98
N SER A 123 -3.89 11.42 -9.62
CA SER A 123 -4.05 10.13 -8.94
C SER A 123 -3.11 9.97 -7.74
N ALA A 124 -1.88 10.50 -7.83
CA ALA A 124 -0.92 10.48 -6.73
C ALA A 124 -1.32 11.41 -5.56
N GLU A 125 -1.93 12.57 -5.86
CA GLU A 125 -2.47 13.45 -4.82
C GLU A 125 -3.66 12.81 -4.11
N LEU A 126 -4.57 12.17 -4.86
CA LEU A 126 -5.71 11.44 -4.31
C LEU A 126 -5.25 10.27 -3.44
N GLU A 127 -4.26 9.50 -3.89
CA GLU A 127 -3.69 8.39 -3.11
C GLU A 127 -3.06 8.89 -1.80
N LYS A 128 -2.31 9.99 -1.85
CA LYS A 128 -1.72 10.60 -0.66
C LYS A 128 -2.80 11.12 0.30
N MET A 129 -3.85 11.76 -0.20
CA MET A 129 -4.93 12.34 0.61
C MET A 129 -5.83 11.26 1.22
N LEU A 130 -6.21 10.24 0.44
CA LEU A 130 -7.09 9.15 0.88
C LEU A 130 -6.33 8.07 1.67
N GLY A 131 -5.04 7.87 1.39
CA GLY A 131 -4.17 6.96 2.14
C GLY A 131 -3.85 7.48 3.55
N ALA A 132 -3.98 8.78 3.80
CA ALA A 132 -3.79 9.40 5.11
C ALA A 132 -4.96 9.17 6.10
N MET A 133 -6.01 8.44 5.72
CA MET A 133 -7.05 7.98 6.67
C MET A 133 -6.58 6.84 7.59
N GLY A 134 -5.32 6.43 7.53
CA GLY A 134 -4.67 5.80 8.68
C GLY A 134 -4.31 6.89 9.68
N THR A 135 -4.96 6.94 10.84
CA THR A 135 -4.55 7.81 11.96
C THR A 135 -3.03 7.76 12.12
N GLU A 136 -2.33 8.87 11.87
CA GLU A 136 -0.93 9.00 12.29
C GLU A 136 -0.92 8.80 13.80
N GLY A 137 -0.42 7.65 14.26
CA GLY A 137 -0.14 7.43 15.66
C GLY A 137 0.81 8.52 16.16
N LEU A 138 0.81 8.82 17.46
CA LEU A 138 1.76 9.73 18.12
C LEU A 138 3.20 9.21 18.12
N THR A 139 3.49 8.21 17.31
CA THR A 139 4.75 7.50 17.16
C THR A 139 5.08 7.42 15.68
N ASP A 140 6.37 7.36 15.36
CA ASP A 140 6.83 6.99 14.03
C ASP A 140 6.00 5.79 13.51
N PRO A 141 5.45 5.83 12.28
CA PRO A 141 4.64 4.74 11.72
C PRO A 141 5.41 3.41 11.65
N ASP A 142 6.74 3.44 11.65
CA ASP A 142 7.61 2.26 11.75
C ASP A 142 8.06 1.95 13.20
N ALA A 143 7.73 2.82 14.17
CA ALA A 143 7.99 2.56 15.58
C ALA A 143 6.99 1.54 16.13
N ILE A 144 7.34 0.27 15.95
CA ILE A 144 6.69 -0.85 16.60
C ILE A 144 7.02 -0.77 18.11
N PRO A 145 6.04 -0.57 19.01
CA PRO A 145 6.29 -0.64 20.44
C PRO A 145 6.87 -2.01 20.78
N GLU A 146 7.89 -2.05 21.65
CA GLU A 146 8.46 -3.33 22.09
C GLU A 146 7.32 -4.20 22.64
N PRO A 147 7.25 -5.47 22.22
CA PRO A 147 6.20 -6.36 22.68
C PRO A 147 6.24 -6.44 24.21
N PRO A 148 5.07 -6.44 24.88
CA PRO A 148 5.02 -6.54 26.34
C PRO A 148 5.69 -7.83 26.81
N ASP A 149 6.29 -7.81 28.01
CA ASP A 149 6.92 -9.00 28.59
C ASP A 149 5.89 -10.14 28.81
N GLU A 150 4.62 -9.78 29.04
CA GLU A 150 3.49 -10.71 29.06
C GLU A 150 2.58 -10.49 27.83
N ALA A 151 2.36 -11.55 27.06
CA ALA A 151 1.45 -11.50 25.92
C ALA A 151 0.00 -11.30 26.39
N ILE A 152 -0.68 -10.31 25.82
CA ILE A 152 -2.12 -10.08 26.02
C ILE A 152 -2.92 -11.25 25.45
N THR A 153 -2.61 -11.61 24.20
CA THR A 153 -3.25 -12.72 23.49
C THR A 153 -2.65 -14.06 23.91
N ARG A 154 -3.50 -15.04 24.21
CA ARG A 154 -3.13 -16.39 24.64
C ARG A 154 -3.64 -17.44 23.64
N PRO A 155 -3.03 -18.64 23.61
CA PRO A 155 -3.52 -19.74 22.78
C PRO A 155 -5.01 -20.04 23.04
N GLY A 156 -5.79 -20.12 21.97
CA GLY A 156 -7.25 -20.29 21.98
C GLY A 156 -8.05 -18.99 21.84
N ASP A 157 -7.42 -17.83 22.06
CA ASP A 157 -8.06 -16.52 21.92
C ASP A 157 -8.40 -16.22 20.46
N LEU A 158 -9.68 -15.91 20.23
CA LEU A 158 -10.23 -15.57 18.93
C LEU A 158 -10.67 -14.10 18.94
N TRP A 159 -10.04 -13.30 18.10
CA TRP A 159 -10.38 -11.90 17.87
C TRP A 159 -11.31 -11.80 16.67
N VAL A 160 -12.44 -11.12 16.85
CA VAL A 160 -13.41 -10.83 15.78
C VAL A 160 -13.29 -9.36 15.39
N LEU A 161 -12.90 -9.11 14.13
CA LEU A 161 -12.54 -7.81 13.58
C LEU A 161 -13.50 -7.48 12.42
N GLY A 162 -14.77 -7.26 12.74
CA GLY A 162 -15.84 -7.13 11.75
C GLY A 162 -16.07 -8.47 11.02
N ASN A 163 -15.86 -8.47 9.70
CA ASN A 163 -15.95 -9.69 8.88
C ASN A 163 -14.69 -10.58 8.96
N HIS A 164 -13.66 -10.16 9.69
CA HIS A 164 -12.39 -10.88 9.79
C HIS A 164 -12.23 -11.56 11.16
N ARG A 165 -11.47 -12.67 11.18
CA ARG A 165 -11.19 -13.44 12.40
C ARG A 165 -9.69 -13.69 12.50
N LEU A 166 -9.14 -13.55 13.71
CA LEU A 166 -7.74 -13.84 14.02
C LEU A 166 -7.69 -14.76 15.25
N LEU A 167 -7.13 -15.96 15.09
CA LEU A 167 -6.96 -16.93 16.16
C LEU A 167 -5.48 -17.03 16.55
N CYS A 168 -5.19 -16.93 17.84
CA CYS A 168 -3.91 -17.40 18.36
C CYS A 168 -4.01 -18.91 18.60
N GLY A 169 -3.50 -19.71 17.68
CA GLY A 169 -3.64 -21.16 17.72
C GLY A 169 -2.52 -21.86 16.94
N ASP A 170 -2.59 -23.18 16.92
CA ASP A 170 -1.68 -24.05 16.18
C ASP A 170 -2.33 -24.45 14.84
N SER A 171 -1.80 -23.93 13.73
CA SER A 171 -2.30 -24.26 12.39
C SER A 171 -2.11 -25.73 12.00
N GLY A 172 -1.31 -26.50 12.76
CA GLY A 172 -1.20 -27.95 12.64
C GLY A 172 -2.35 -28.72 13.30
N LYS A 173 -3.18 -28.08 14.13
CA LYS A 173 -4.34 -28.69 14.80
C LYS A 173 -5.62 -28.40 14.03
N ALA A 174 -6.37 -29.45 13.71
CA ALA A 174 -7.61 -29.32 12.96
C ALA A 174 -8.65 -28.50 13.75
N GLU A 175 -8.69 -28.66 15.08
CA GLU A 175 -9.64 -28.02 15.98
C GLU A 175 -9.47 -26.49 15.99
N ASP A 176 -8.23 -26.01 15.94
CA ASP A 176 -7.93 -24.57 15.90
C ASP A 176 -8.33 -23.99 14.54
N VAL A 177 -8.03 -24.69 13.44
CA VAL A 177 -8.45 -24.28 12.09
C VAL A 177 -9.97 -24.24 11.98
N ASP A 178 -10.68 -25.24 12.51
CA ASP A 178 -12.15 -25.29 12.47
C ASP A 178 -12.78 -24.16 13.28
N ARG A 179 -12.21 -23.86 14.45
CA ARG A 179 -12.63 -22.72 15.29
C ARG A 179 -12.43 -21.39 14.59
N LEU A 180 -11.31 -21.23 13.87
CA LEU A 180 -11.04 -20.02 13.10
C LEU A 180 -12.08 -19.84 11.98
N LEU A 181 -12.38 -20.92 11.25
CA LEU A 181 -13.26 -20.88 10.08
C LEU A 181 -14.75 -20.80 10.42
N ASP A 182 -15.19 -21.38 11.54
CA ASP A 182 -16.61 -21.33 11.97
C ASP A 182 -17.59 -21.85 10.89
N GLY A 183 -17.16 -22.87 10.16
CA GLY A 183 -17.91 -23.43 9.03
C GLY A 183 -17.79 -22.67 7.71
N ALA A 184 -17.06 -21.55 7.66
CA ALA A 184 -16.77 -20.86 6.40
C ALA A 184 -15.89 -21.70 5.48
N THR A 185 -16.13 -21.61 4.17
CA THR A 185 -15.30 -22.27 3.15
C THR A 185 -14.10 -21.41 2.78
N VAL A 186 -12.97 -22.05 2.50
CA VAL A 186 -11.74 -21.36 2.10
C VAL A 186 -11.60 -21.40 0.58
N GLN A 187 -11.50 -20.22 -0.03
CA GLN A 187 -11.34 -20.08 -1.49
C GLN A 187 -9.90 -19.84 -1.93
N LEU A 188 -9.04 -19.46 -1.00
CA LEU A 188 -7.63 -19.14 -1.22
C LEU A 188 -6.87 -19.31 0.09
N VAL A 189 -5.72 -19.97 0.04
CA VAL A 189 -4.75 -19.97 1.15
C VAL A 189 -3.49 -19.24 0.73
N ASN A 190 -3.00 -18.36 1.61
CA ASN A 190 -1.69 -17.77 1.55
C ASN A 190 -0.97 -18.11 2.86
N THR A 191 0.18 -18.80 2.79
CA THR A 191 0.92 -19.22 3.98
C THR A 191 2.43 -19.10 3.81
N ASP A 192 3.08 -18.64 4.87
CA ASP A 192 4.54 -18.53 4.97
C ASP A 192 5.04 -19.41 6.12
N PRO A 193 5.09 -20.74 5.94
CA PRO A 193 5.51 -21.65 7.00
C PRO A 193 6.99 -21.40 7.38
N PRO A 194 7.43 -21.73 8.61
CA PRO A 194 8.83 -21.65 9.01
C PRO A 194 9.77 -22.33 8.01
N TYR A 195 10.93 -21.71 7.72
CA TYR A 195 11.84 -22.20 6.68
C TYR A 195 12.88 -23.22 7.15
N ASN A 196 12.92 -23.58 8.44
CA ASN A 196 13.92 -24.47 9.04
C ASN A 196 15.39 -24.09 8.69
N VAL A 197 15.69 -22.79 8.60
CA VAL A 197 16.98 -22.25 8.13
C VAL A 197 18.05 -22.16 9.23
N GLY A 198 17.74 -22.56 10.47
CA GLY A 198 18.68 -22.55 11.60
C GLY A 198 19.37 -21.20 11.79
N VAL A 199 18.59 -20.11 11.95
CA VAL A 199 19.16 -18.76 12.09
C VAL A 199 19.91 -18.67 13.41
N ALA A 200 21.24 -18.72 13.34
CA ALA A 200 22.07 -18.64 14.52
C ALA A 200 21.84 -17.32 15.28
N SER A 201 21.87 -17.42 16.61
CA SER A 201 21.68 -16.30 17.54
C SER A 201 22.49 -15.07 17.14
N ARG A 202 21.86 -13.91 17.02
CA ARG A 202 22.50 -12.69 16.47
C ARG A 202 23.17 -11.79 17.50
N SER A 203 23.04 -12.08 18.79
CA SER A 203 23.70 -11.32 19.86
C SER A 203 24.63 -12.19 20.70
N ASN A 204 25.72 -11.60 21.19
CA ASN A 204 26.68 -12.30 22.06
C ASN A 204 26.00 -12.90 23.30
N ASN A 205 24.96 -12.24 23.81
CA ASN A 205 24.20 -12.75 24.95
C ASN A 205 23.36 -13.98 24.58
N ALA A 206 22.71 -13.97 23.42
CA ALA A 206 21.93 -15.12 22.95
C ALA A 206 22.84 -16.32 22.62
N ILE A 207 24.01 -16.07 22.02
CA ILE A 207 25.03 -17.08 21.75
C ILE A 207 25.55 -17.71 23.06
N ALA A 208 25.88 -16.87 24.05
CA ALA A 208 26.34 -17.35 25.35
C ALA A 208 25.25 -18.12 26.12
N ALA A 209 23.97 -17.77 25.93
CA ALA A 209 22.85 -18.41 26.58
C ALA A 209 22.39 -19.71 25.90
N SER A 210 22.55 -19.84 24.57
CA SER A 210 22.10 -21.03 23.83
C SER A 210 23.05 -22.22 23.99
N GLY A 211 24.34 -21.98 24.27
CA GLY A 211 25.35 -23.04 24.39
C GLY A 211 25.67 -23.75 23.07
N ASP A 212 25.11 -23.28 21.94
CA ASP A 212 25.34 -23.83 20.62
C ASP A 212 26.65 -23.35 20.01
N ARG A 213 27.32 -24.24 19.27
CA ARG A 213 28.46 -23.85 18.42
C ARG A 213 27.92 -23.25 17.12
N PRO A 214 28.19 -21.97 16.82
CA PRO A 214 27.66 -21.33 15.62
C PRO A 214 28.17 -22.02 14.35
N ILE A 215 27.26 -22.33 13.44
CA ILE A 215 27.57 -22.86 12.10
C ILE A 215 27.44 -21.76 11.04
N GLY A 216 27.96 -22.00 9.84
CA GLY A 216 27.92 -21.03 8.74
C GLY A 216 28.81 -19.80 8.99
N GLN A 217 28.35 -18.60 8.61
CA GLN A 217 29.16 -17.37 8.68
C GLN A 217 29.65 -17.03 10.09
N GLN A 218 28.81 -17.21 11.11
CA GLN A 218 29.20 -16.94 12.49
C GLN A 218 30.28 -17.91 12.99
N GLY A 219 30.22 -19.18 12.59
CA GLY A 219 31.27 -20.16 12.87
C GLY A 219 32.60 -19.79 12.20
N MET A 220 32.55 -19.33 10.94
CA MET A 220 33.73 -18.82 10.23
C MET A 220 34.30 -17.57 10.91
N ASP A 221 33.45 -16.65 11.38
CA ASP A 221 33.89 -15.46 12.10
C ASP A 221 34.57 -15.80 13.42
N ILE A 222 34.04 -16.75 14.20
CA ILE A 222 34.68 -17.24 15.43
C ILE A 222 36.03 -17.90 15.13
N ALA A 223 36.11 -18.71 14.07
CA ALA A 223 37.36 -19.33 13.66
C ALA A 223 38.44 -18.31 13.27
N ILE A 224 38.04 -17.17 12.71
CA ILE A 224 38.96 -16.10 12.27
C ILE A 224 39.28 -15.11 13.39
N ARG A 225 38.29 -14.74 14.21
CA ARG A 225 38.35 -13.60 15.13
C ARG A 225 38.34 -13.99 16.61
N GLY A 226 38.13 -15.27 16.93
CA GLY A 226 37.97 -15.76 18.30
C GLY A 226 36.54 -15.62 18.82
N GLU A 227 36.29 -16.20 20.00
CA GLU A 227 34.99 -16.18 20.67
C GLU A 227 34.60 -14.78 21.16
N THR A 228 33.29 -14.48 21.16
CA THR A 228 32.76 -13.23 21.71
C THR A 228 32.14 -13.47 23.09
N HIS A 229 32.31 -12.49 23.99
CA HIS A 229 31.77 -12.57 25.35
C HIS A 229 30.42 -11.86 25.49
N ALA A 230 29.56 -12.39 26.37
CA ALA A 230 28.30 -11.76 26.74
C ALA A 230 28.54 -10.36 27.31
N THR A 231 27.70 -9.41 26.91
CA THR A 231 27.79 -7.99 27.29
C THR A 231 26.79 -7.62 28.39
N THR A 232 25.66 -8.32 28.52
CA THR A 232 24.65 -8.08 29.57
C THR A 232 23.93 -9.37 29.99
N GLY A 233 23.34 -9.39 31.20
CA GLY A 233 22.68 -10.58 31.75
C GLY A 233 21.21 -10.80 31.36
N LYS A 234 20.49 -9.77 30.87
CA LYS A 234 19.09 -9.89 30.41
C LYS A 234 19.02 -9.90 28.89
N LEU A 235 18.45 -10.94 28.30
CA LEU A 235 18.17 -11.00 26.85
C LEU A 235 17.09 -9.99 26.47
N ARG A 236 17.33 -9.23 25.40
CA ARG A 236 16.28 -8.40 24.78
C ARG A 236 15.19 -9.32 24.21
N PRO A 237 13.93 -8.87 24.07
CA PRO A 237 12.84 -9.68 23.51
C PRO A 237 13.23 -10.40 22.21
N LYS A 238 13.85 -9.69 21.27
CA LYS A 238 14.34 -10.23 19.99
C LYS A 238 15.50 -11.24 20.07
N ASP A 239 16.12 -11.36 21.23
CA ASP A 239 17.25 -12.28 21.49
C ASP A 239 16.81 -13.51 22.29
N ARG A 240 15.51 -13.62 22.64
CA ARG A 240 14.98 -14.77 23.36
C ARG A 240 14.79 -15.94 22.39
N PRO A 241 15.11 -17.18 22.79
CA PRO A 241 14.88 -18.34 21.95
C PRO A 241 13.39 -18.53 21.71
N LEU A 242 13.01 -18.74 20.45
CA LEU A 242 11.64 -19.08 20.09
C LEU A 242 11.41 -20.58 20.33
N VAL A 243 10.20 -20.93 20.77
CA VAL A 243 9.81 -22.33 20.87
C VAL A 243 9.79 -22.92 19.46
N ASN A 244 10.42 -24.09 19.27
CA ASN A 244 10.58 -24.79 17.99
C ASN A 244 11.46 -24.08 16.94
N ASP A 245 12.31 -23.14 17.36
CA ASP A 245 13.29 -22.51 16.45
C ASP A 245 14.33 -23.51 15.92
N PHE A 246 14.51 -24.62 16.65
CA PHE A 246 15.39 -25.74 16.29
C PHE A 246 14.62 -27.06 16.40
N ILE A 247 14.29 -27.63 15.26
CA ILE A 247 13.64 -28.94 15.15
C ILE A 247 14.41 -29.81 14.16
N SER A 248 14.28 -31.13 14.31
CA SER A 248 14.89 -32.06 13.36
C SER A 248 14.20 -31.97 11.98
N ASP A 249 14.89 -32.40 10.93
CA ASP A 249 14.29 -32.50 9.60
C ASP A 249 13.06 -33.42 9.59
N GLU A 250 13.06 -34.48 10.41
CA GLU A 250 11.94 -35.38 10.58
C GLU A 250 10.72 -34.67 11.19
N GLU A 251 10.94 -33.89 12.25
CA GLU A 251 9.87 -33.12 12.88
C GLU A 251 9.37 -32.00 11.97
N PHE A 252 10.26 -31.33 11.24
CA PHE A 252 9.86 -30.33 10.26
C PHE A 252 9.01 -30.94 9.14
N ALA A 253 9.40 -32.11 8.63
CA ALA A 253 8.62 -32.84 7.64
C ALA A 253 7.26 -33.29 8.19
N ARG A 254 7.18 -33.65 9.48
CA ARG A 254 5.91 -33.96 10.16
C ARG A 254 5.00 -32.73 10.22
N LEU A 255 5.55 -31.56 10.58
CA LEU A 255 4.80 -30.30 10.65
C LEU A 255 4.30 -29.84 9.29
N LEU A 256 5.12 -29.93 8.22
CA LEU A 256 4.68 -29.62 6.86
C LEU A 256 3.45 -30.43 6.45
N ARG A 257 3.41 -31.73 6.80
CA ARG A 257 2.24 -32.59 6.53
C ARG A 257 1.00 -32.17 7.31
N LEU A 258 1.16 -31.74 8.57
CA LEU A 258 0.04 -31.23 9.36
C LEU A 258 -0.53 -29.95 8.75
N TRP A 259 0.34 -28.99 8.43
CA TRP A 259 -0.07 -27.72 7.85
C TRP A 259 -0.71 -27.90 6.47
N PHE A 260 -0.05 -28.64 5.58
CA PHE A 260 -0.56 -28.87 4.22
C PHE A 260 -1.80 -29.77 4.20
N GLY A 261 -1.87 -30.75 5.10
CA GLY A 261 -3.07 -31.56 5.30
C GLY A 261 -4.27 -30.71 5.74
N ASN A 262 -4.07 -29.76 6.67
CA ASN A 262 -5.14 -28.83 7.05
C ASN A 262 -5.54 -27.90 5.91
N ILE A 263 -4.60 -27.43 5.09
CA ILE A 263 -4.93 -26.66 3.88
C ILE A 263 -5.81 -27.48 2.95
N GLN A 264 -5.42 -28.73 2.64
CA GLN A 264 -6.20 -29.61 1.77
C GLN A 264 -7.61 -29.85 2.31
N ARG A 265 -7.75 -29.99 3.64
CA ARG A 265 -9.01 -30.28 4.30
C ARG A 265 -10.04 -29.15 4.17
N VAL A 266 -9.59 -27.90 4.21
CA VAL A 266 -10.49 -26.73 4.30
C VAL A 266 -10.62 -25.93 3.01
N LEU A 267 -9.66 -26.07 2.10
CA LEU A 267 -9.66 -25.41 0.81
C LEU A 267 -10.68 -26.08 -0.12
N GLU A 268 -11.57 -25.28 -0.71
CA GLU A 268 -12.55 -25.81 -1.67
C GLU A 268 -11.83 -26.50 -2.85
N PRO A 269 -12.34 -27.64 -3.35
CA PRO A 269 -11.75 -28.32 -4.49
C PRO A 269 -11.56 -27.40 -5.71
N GLY A 270 -10.39 -27.47 -6.33
CA GLY A 270 -10.05 -26.66 -7.51
C GLY A 270 -9.60 -25.22 -7.22
N ARG A 271 -9.54 -24.79 -5.96
CA ARG A 271 -9.02 -23.49 -5.55
C ARG A 271 -7.51 -23.45 -5.41
N ALA A 272 -6.98 -22.24 -5.36
CA ALA A 272 -5.55 -21.95 -5.32
C ALA A 272 -5.02 -21.84 -3.89
N PHE A 273 -3.75 -22.14 -3.73
CA PHE A 273 -2.98 -21.81 -2.54
C PHE A 273 -1.58 -21.33 -2.92
N TYR A 274 -1.00 -20.49 -2.08
CA TYR A 274 0.33 -19.92 -2.22
C TYR A 274 1.14 -20.24 -0.97
N ILE A 275 2.32 -20.82 -1.17
CA ILE A 275 3.26 -21.18 -0.11
C ILE A 275 4.59 -20.51 -0.41
N TRP A 276 5.10 -19.74 0.54
CA TRP A 276 6.43 -19.16 0.53
C TRP A 276 7.39 -20.11 1.24
N GLY A 277 8.66 -20.08 0.84
CA GLY A 277 9.63 -21.01 1.40
C GLY A 277 11.08 -20.53 1.29
N GLY A 278 11.91 -21.07 2.16
CA GLY A 278 13.36 -20.89 2.10
C GLY A 278 14.00 -21.79 1.04
N TYR A 279 14.95 -21.25 0.28
CA TYR A 279 15.71 -22.03 -0.71
C TYR A 279 16.47 -23.21 -0.12
N SER A 280 17.01 -23.05 1.08
CA SER A 280 17.82 -24.08 1.75
C SER A 280 17.02 -25.30 2.19
N ASN A 281 15.69 -25.31 2.07
CA ASN A 281 14.85 -26.43 2.48
C ASN A 281 13.78 -26.75 1.43
N ILE A 282 13.97 -26.28 0.21
CA ILE A 282 12.99 -26.42 -0.88
C ILE A 282 12.65 -27.89 -1.17
N TRP A 283 13.59 -28.80 -0.95
CA TRP A 283 13.39 -30.25 -1.13
C TRP A 283 12.36 -30.87 -0.18
N ASN A 284 12.05 -30.22 0.95
CA ASN A 284 11.08 -30.72 1.93
C ASN A 284 9.62 -30.56 1.47
N TYR A 285 9.35 -29.60 0.56
CA TYR A 285 8.00 -29.20 0.20
C TYR A 285 7.32 -30.15 -0.81
N PRO A 286 7.94 -30.56 -1.94
CA PRO A 286 7.27 -31.37 -2.95
C PRO A 286 6.70 -32.69 -2.43
N ASN A 287 7.43 -33.37 -1.53
CA ASN A 287 6.96 -34.62 -0.94
C ASN A 287 5.75 -34.38 -0.03
N ALA A 288 5.83 -33.39 0.87
CA ALA A 288 4.74 -33.06 1.78
C ALA A 288 3.46 -32.62 1.05
N LEU A 289 3.60 -31.84 -0.03
CA LEU A 289 2.46 -31.41 -0.87
C LEU A 289 1.79 -32.60 -1.55
N ARG A 290 2.59 -33.46 -2.20
CA ARG A 290 2.09 -34.66 -2.87
C ARG A 290 1.37 -35.59 -1.89
N GLU A 291 1.96 -35.82 -0.72
CA GLU A 291 1.35 -36.66 0.32
C GLU A 291 0.06 -36.03 0.89
N SER A 292 -0.03 -34.70 0.88
CA SER A 292 -1.23 -33.95 1.27
C SER A 292 -2.20 -33.73 0.10
N GLN A 293 -2.01 -34.36 -1.06
CA GLN A 293 -2.88 -34.22 -2.25
C GLN A 293 -3.03 -32.78 -2.77
N LEU A 294 -2.00 -31.98 -2.56
CA LEU A 294 -1.88 -30.62 -3.06
C LEU A 294 -1.05 -30.63 -4.35
N TYR A 295 -1.67 -30.30 -5.49
CA TYR A 295 -1.02 -30.39 -6.80
C TYR A 295 -0.04 -29.24 -7.04
N PHE A 296 1.26 -29.49 -6.93
CA PHE A 296 2.32 -28.55 -7.29
C PHE A 296 2.48 -28.41 -8.81
N SER A 297 2.16 -27.24 -9.39
CA SER A 297 2.24 -27.03 -10.85
C SER A 297 3.61 -26.50 -11.30
N GLN A 298 4.02 -25.33 -10.81
CA GLN A 298 5.28 -24.65 -11.15
C GLN A 298 5.82 -23.88 -9.93
N MET A 299 6.80 -22.99 -10.13
CA MET A 299 7.37 -22.15 -9.08
C MET A 299 7.38 -20.69 -9.54
N ILE A 300 6.87 -19.78 -8.72
CA ILE A 300 7.04 -18.34 -8.86
C ILE A 300 8.34 -17.94 -8.16
N ILE A 301 9.09 -17.05 -8.80
CA ILE A 301 10.23 -16.37 -8.18
C ILE A 301 9.81 -14.94 -7.87
N TRP A 302 9.74 -14.61 -6.58
CA TRP A 302 9.57 -13.24 -6.11
C TRP A 302 10.93 -12.54 -6.11
N VAL A 303 11.13 -11.64 -7.07
CA VAL A 303 12.34 -10.82 -7.17
C VAL A 303 12.19 -9.56 -6.33
N LYS A 304 13.10 -9.35 -5.39
CA LYS A 304 13.15 -8.18 -4.51
C LYS A 304 13.85 -7.03 -5.22
N GLU A 305 13.33 -5.82 -5.08
CA GLU A 305 13.90 -4.61 -5.69
C GLU A 305 15.32 -4.31 -5.18
N HIS A 306 15.57 -4.64 -3.93
CA HIS A 306 16.88 -4.52 -3.30
C HIS A 306 17.38 -5.88 -2.83
N PRO A 307 18.64 -6.25 -3.15
CA PRO A 307 19.21 -7.49 -2.66
C PRO A 307 19.44 -7.41 -1.14
N VAL A 308 19.33 -8.56 -0.47
CA VAL A 308 19.63 -8.61 0.97
C VAL A 308 21.12 -8.37 1.19
N LEU A 309 21.45 -7.34 1.96
CA LEU A 309 22.82 -7.08 2.39
C LEU A 309 23.29 -8.22 3.30
N THR A 310 24.23 -9.03 2.81
CA THR A 310 24.81 -10.15 3.56
C THR A 310 26.33 -10.17 3.39
N ARG A 311 27.01 -11.02 4.17
CA ARG A 311 28.46 -11.26 4.02
C ARG A 311 28.79 -12.35 2.98
N LYS A 312 27.83 -12.73 2.13
CA LYS A 312 28.02 -13.76 1.09
C LYS A 312 28.69 -13.15 -0.15
N ASP A 313 29.35 -13.98 -0.95
CA ASP A 313 29.98 -13.56 -2.21
C ASP A 313 28.96 -13.03 -3.22
N PHE A 314 27.74 -13.57 -3.19
CA PHE A 314 26.61 -13.13 -4.00
C PHE A 314 25.44 -12.69 -3.12
N MET A 315 24.81 -11.59 -3.50
CA MET A 315 23.71 -11.01 -2.74
C MET A 315 22.38 -11.59 -3.23
N GLY A 316 21.66 -12.22 -2.30
CA GLY A 316 20.37 -12.85 -2.57
C GLY A 316 19.31 -11.84 -3.00
N ASN A 317 18.86 -12.04 -4.23
CA ASN A 317 17.81 -11.37 -4.99
C ASN A 317 16.34 -11.59 -4.68
N HIS A 318 16.03 -12.79 -4.24
CA HIS A 318 14.75 -13.38 -4.58
C HIS A 318 14.39 -14.51 -3.61
N GLU A 319 13.10 -14.78 -3.52
CA GLU A 319 12.52 -15.91 -2.79
C GLU A 319 11.60 -16.69 -3.73
N TRP A 320 11.35 -17.95 -3.40
CA TRP A 320 10.40 -18.75 -4.17
C TRP A 320 9.02 -18.71 -3.48
N CYS A 321 7.99 -18.72 -4.31
CA CYS A 321 6.59 -18.83 -3.93
C CYS A 321 5.92 -19.82 -4.89
N GLN A 322 4.88 -20.52 -4.46
CA GLN A 322 4.12 -21.41 -5.35
C GLN A 322 3.10 -20.64 -6.21
N PRO A 323 2.80 -21.09 -7.45
CA PRO A 323 2.02 -20.35 -8.44
C PRO A 323 0.49 -20.48 -8.32
N PRO A 324 -0.25 -19.63 -9.08
CA PRO A 324 -1.72 -19.58 -9.19
C PRO A 324 -2.48 -20.81 -9.70
N ASP A 325 -1.83 -21.89 -10.13
CA ASP A 325 -2.53 -23.06 -10.72
C ASP A 325 -2.43 -24.33 -9.87
N THR A 326 -1.99 -24.15 -8.63
CA THR A 326 -1.80 -25.20 -7.65
C THR A 326 -3.15 -25.54 -7.03
N ARG A 327 -3.73 -26.71 -7.35
CA ARG A 327 -5.11 -27.07 -6.99
C ARG A 327 -5.16 -28.24 -6.01
N VAL A 328 -6.19 -28.31 -5.18
CA VAL A 328 -6.51 -29.56 -4.46
C VAL A 328 -6.87 -30.62 -5.50
N LEU A 329 -6.16 -31.75 -5.50
CA LEU A 329 -6.51 -32.88 -6.35
C LEU A 329 -7.88 -33.40 -5.91
N THR A 330 -8.80 -33.50 -6.87
CA THR A 330 -10.07 -34.18 -6.66
C THR A 330 -9.83 -35.69 -6.66
N PRO A 331 -10.55 -36.47 -5.84
CA PRO A 331 -10.69 -37.91 -6.06
C PRO A 331 -11.26 -38.24 -7.44
#